data_AF-X1UJI8-F1
#
_entry.id   AF-X1UJI8-F1
#
_cell.length_a   1.000
_cell.length_b   1.000
_cell.length_c   1.000
_cell.angle_alpha   90.00
_cell.angle_beta   90.00
_cell.angle_gamma   90.00
#
_symmetry.space_group_name_H-M   'P 1'
#
loop_
_entity.id
_entity.type
_entity.pdbx_description
1 polymer ?
#
loop_
_entity_poly.entity_id
_entity_poly.type
_entity_poly.pdbx_seq_one_letter_code
_entity_poly.pdbx_strand_id
1 'polypeptide(L)'
;MFQRAKEAGLDTEAIGAVTSDGAHGLLGYLRQALPWVHHQRCVWHLWRNLGRRLVRQASKATAGLVGEAARRVGKQVQKELVALIRGVLDAQSYEQGEASLAVLREHPRGARIWKLLNQQFDAALVHLMDRHRGLTRVTPEW
;
A
#
# COMPACT_ATOMS: atom_id res chain seq x y z
N MET A 1 -8.65 -19.69 -11.01
CA MET A 1 -7.26 -19.26 -11.26
C MET A 1 -6.28 -20.30 -10.71
N PHE A 2 -6.17 -20.49 -9.39
CA PHE A 2 -5.26 -21.48 -8.80
C PHE A 2 -5.50 -22.92 -9.26
N GLN A 3 -6.77 -23.32 -9.43
CA GLN A 3 -7.09 -24.64 -9.99
C GLN A 3 -6.49 -24.85 -11.39
N ARG A 4 -6.65 -23.87 -12.28
CA ARG A 4 -6.03 -23.90 -13.62
C ARG A 4 -4.51 -23.82 -13.58
N ALA A 5 -3.96 -23.07 -12.64
CA ALA A 5 -2.51 -23.00 -12.45
C ALA A 5 -1.97 -24.35 -11.97
N LYS A 6 -2.68 -25.04 -11.07
CA LYS A 6 -2.36 -26.40 -10.63
C LYS A 6 -2.43 -27.40 -11.79
N GLU A 7 -3.46 -27.31 -12.62
CA GLU A 7 -3.57 -28.10 -13.87
C GLU A 7 -2.42 -27.82 -14.84
N ALA A 8 -1.86 -26.61 -14.82
CA ALA A 8 -0.67 -26.21 -15.58
C ALA A 8 0.66 -26.55 -14.87
N GLY A 9 0.64 -27.27 -13.75
CA GLY A 9 1.83 -27.73 -13.03
C GLY A 9 2.30 -26.85 -11.88
N LEU A 10 1.55 -25.81 -11.49
CA LEU A 10 1.86 -25.05 -10.27
C LEU A 10 1.61 -25.92 -9.04
N ASP A 11 2.67 -26.17 -8.27
CA ASP A 11 2.54 -26.74 -6.94
C ASP A 11 1.95 -25.69 -5.99
N THR A 12 0.67 -25.85 -5.65
CA THR A 12 -0.05 -24.94 -4.75
C THR A 12 0.40 -25.06 -3.29
N GLU A 13 0.97 -26.21 -2.89
CA GLU A 13 1.45 -26.43 -1.52
C GLU A 13 2.77 -25.69 -1.29
N ALA A 14 3.58 -25.52 -2.34
CA ALA A 14 4.81 -24.75 -2.31
C ALA A 14 4.61 -23.22 -2.30
N ILE A 15 3.38 -22.72 -2.48
CA ILE A 15 3.12 -21.27 -2.50
C ILE A 15 3.18 -20.72 -1.07
N GLY A 16 4.16 -19.87 -0.78
CA GLY A 16 4.27 -19.17 0.51
C GLY A 16 3.51 -17.84 0.57
N ALA A 17 3.43 -17.12 -0.55
CA ALA A 17 2.77 -15.83 -0.65
C ALA A 17 2.36 -15.45 -2.08
N VAL A 18 1.40 -14.54 -2.21
CA VAL A 18 0.89 -14.02 -3.48
C VAL A 18 0.76 -12.49 -3.40
N THR A 19 1.27 -11.80 -4.42
CA THR A 19 1.06 -10.35 -4.60
C THR A 19 -0.17 -10.10 -5.47
N SER A 20 -1.12 -9.30 -4.99
CA SER A 20 -2.33 -8.98 -5.78
C SER A 20 -2.97 -7.63 -5.44
N ASP A 21 -4.00 -7.24 -6.19
CA ASP A 21 -4.85 -6.08 -5.91
C ASP A 21 -5.81 -6.30 -4.72
N GLY A 22 -5.72 -7.44 -4.01
CA GLY A 22 -6.54 -7.77 -2.85
C GLY A 22 -8.03 -7.85 -3.14
N ALA A 23 -8.43 -8.30 -4.34
CA ALA A 23 -9.83 -8.55 -4.65
C ALA A 23 -10.48 -9.50 -3.63
N HIS A 24 -11.71 -9.21 -3.21
CA HIS A 24 -12.42 -9.96 -2.17
C HIS A 24 -12.52 -11.47 -2.47
N GLY A 25 -12.79 -11.84 -3.72
CA GLY A 25 -12.88 -13.24 -4.14
C GLY A 25 -11.54 -13.98 -3.99
N LEU A 26 -10.42 -13.33 -4.32
CA LEU A 26 -9.10 -13.90 -4.12
C LEU A 26 -8.80 -14.07 -2.63
N LEU A 27 -9.02 -13.04 -1.82
CA LEU A 27 -8.78 -13.13 -0.36
C LEU A 27 -9.68 -14.18 0.30
N GLY A 28 -10.93 -14.31 -0.16
CA GLY A 28 -11.83 -15.37 0.26
C GLY A 28 -11.31 -16.76 -0.09
N TYR A 29 -10.86 -16.95 -1.34
CA TYR A 29 -10.28 -18.21 -1.79
C TYR A 29 -9.02 -18.57 -1.01
N LEU A 30 -8.08 -17.63 -0.80
CA LEU A 30 -6.87 -17.89 -0.01
C LEU A 30 -7.24 -18.35 1.42
N ARG A 31 -8.18 -17.68 2.08
CA ARG A 31 -8.62 -18.07 3.43
C ARG A 31 -9.26 -19.47 3.49
N GLN A 32 -9.95 -19.89 2.44
CA GLN A 32 -10.70 -21.14 2.43
C GLN A 32 -9.90 -22.33 1.90
N ALA A 33 -9.15 -22.13 0.82
CA ALA A 33 -8.53 -23.20 0.05
C ALA A 33 -7.00 -23.23 0.19
N LEU A 34 -6.36 -22.12 0.54
CA LEU A 34 -4.90 -21.99 0.68
C LEU A 34 -4.52 -21.19 1.93
N PRO A 35 -4.98 -21.58 3.15
CA PRO A 35 -4.88 -20.74 4.35
C PRO A 35 -3.45 -20.45 4.82
N TRP A 36 -2.45 -21.20 4.33
CA TRP A 36 -1.03 -20.97 4.60
C TRP A 36 -0.41 -19.86 3.74
N VAL A 37 -1.08 -19.47 2.65
CA VAL A 37 -0.57 -18.49 1.69
C VAL A 37 -0.78 -17.07 2.22
N HIS A 38 0.32 -16.32 2.37
CA HIS A 38 0.24 -14.90 2.73
C HIS A 38 -0.15 -14.04 1.53
N HIS A 39 -0.85 -12.96 1.80
CA HIS A 39 -1.22 -12.00 0.77
C HIS A 39 -0.40 -10.71 0.92
N GLN A 40 0.41 -10.40 -0.09
CA GLN A 40 1.04 -9.10 -0.27
C GLN A 40 0.12 -8.21 -1.11
N ARG A 41 -0.23 -7.05 -0.56
CA ARG A 41 -0.95 -6.03 -1.29
C ARG A 41 -0.03 -5.40 -2.33
N CYS A 42 -0.48 -5.36 -3.58
CA CYS A 42 0.21 -4.70 -4.68
C CYS A 42 0.36 -3.20 -4.39
N VAL A 43 1.62 -2.74 -4.34
CA VAL A 43 1.98 -1.37 -3.98
C VAL A 43 1.49 -0.37 -5.03
N TRP A 44 1.52 -0.74 -6.32
CA TRP A 44 0.92 0.06 -7.39
C TRP A 44 -0.57 0.34 -7.16
N HIS A 45 -1.34 -0.70 -6.80
CA HIS A 45 -2.77 -0.55 -6.49
C HIS A 45 -3.00 0.27 -5.22
N LEU A 46 -2.13 0.15 -4.22
CA LEU A 46 -2.18 1.02 -3.03
C LEU A 46 -1.96 2.49 -3.42
N TRP A 47 -0.95 2.80 -4.22
CA TRP A 47 -0.70 4.15 -4.71
C TRP A 47 -1.90 4.72 -5.47
N ARG A 48 -2.53 3.93 -6.33
CA ARG A 48 -3.74 4.34 -7.06
C ARG A 48 -4.88 4.72 -6.10
N ASN A 49 -5.08 3.97 -5.03
CA ASN A 49 -6.09 4.25 -4.00
C ASN A 49 -5.73 5.49 -3.15
N LEU A 50 -4.45 5.67 -2.86
CA LEU A 50 -3.90 6.79 -2.09
C LEU A 50 -3.94 8.10 -2.88
N GLY A 51 -3.70 8.06 -4.20
CA GLY A 51 -3.70 9.23 -5.08
C GLY A 51 -4.99 10.05 -4.98
N ARG A 52 -6.15 9.39 -4.95
CA ARG A 52 -7.45 10.06 -4.75
C ARG A 52 -7.54 10.78 -3.41
N ARG A 53 -6.90 10.25 -2.36
CA ARG A 53 -6.88 10.87 -1.02
C ARG A 53 -5.91 12.04 -0.97
N LEU A 54 -4.74 11.92 -1.61
CA LEU A 54 -3.77 12.99 -1.77
C LEU A 54 -4.39 14.22 -2.43
N VAL A 55 -5.04 14.04 -3.58
CA VAL A 55 -5.71 15.14 -4.30
C VAL A 55 -6.76 15.82 -3.43
N ARG A 56 -7.55 15.04 -2.68
CA ARG A 56 -8.55 15.59 -1.75
C ARG A 56 -7.91 16.39 -0.60
N GLN A 57 -6.79 15.94 -0.05
CA GLN A 57 -6.11 16.67 1.03
C GLN A 57 -5.44 17.94 0.54
N ALA A 58 -4.83 17.91 -0.65
CA ALA A 58 -4.30 19.09 -1.32
C ALA A 58 -5.41 20.11 -1.62
N SER A 59 -6.55 19.66 -2.16
CA SER A 59 -7.71 20.55 -2.43
C SER A 59 -8.25 21.21 -1.16
N LYS A 60 -8.28 20.48 -0.05
CA LYS A 60 -8.65 21.04 1.27
C LYS A 60 -7.61 22.02 1.82
N ALA A 61 -6.36 21.94 1.38
CA ALA A 61 -5.30 22.84 1.82
C ALA A 61 -5.32 24.16 1.06
N THR A 62 -5.86 24.14 -0.15
CA THR A 62 -5.99 25.31 -1.01
C THR A 62 -7.35 26.00 -0.89
N ALA A 63 -8.21 25.57 0.04
CA ALA A 63 -9.51 26.18 0.24
C ALA A 63 -9.36 27.68 0.59
N GLY A 64 -10.00 28.55 -0.18
CA GLY A 64 -9.89 30.00 -0.04
C GLY A 64 -8.65 30.64 -0.68
N LEU A 65 -7.77 29.85 -1.29
CA LEU A 65 -6.63 30.35 -2.06
C LEU A 65 -6.95 30.35 -3.56
N VAL A 66 -6.35 31.28 -4.30
CA VAL A 66 -6.49 31.37 -5.76
C VAL A 66 -5.12 31.49 -6.44
N GLY A 67 -5.07 31.16 -7.73
CA GLY A 67 -3.88 31.32 -8.57
C GLY A 67 -2.64 30.60 -8.04
N GLU A 68 -1.49 31.28 -8.11
CA GLU A 68 -0.19 30.69 -7.74
C GLU A 68 -0.09 30.34 -6.25
N ALA A 69 -0.79 31.05 -5.37
CA ALA A 69 -0.82 30.72 -3.94
C ALA A 69 -1.45 29.33 -3.69
N ALA A 70 -2.60 29.07 -4.32
CA ALA A 70 -3.24 27.76 -4.27
C ALA A 70 -2.33 26.68 -4.85
N ARG A 71 -1.72 26.95 -6.00
CA ARG A 71 -0.82 25.99 -6.68
C ARG A 71 0.38 25.62 -5.81
N ARG A 72 1.02 26.60 -5.17
CA ARG A 72 2.19 26.39 -4.31
C ARG A 72 1.82 25.54 -3.08
N VAL A 73 0.74 25.90 -2.39
CA VAL A 73 0.27 25.17 -1.19
C VAL A 73 -0.16 23.74 -1.55
N GLY A 74 -0.90 23.57 -2.65
CA GLY A 74 -1.33 22.25 -3.10
C GLY A 74 -0.17 21.32 -3.42
N LYS A 75 0.85 21.82 -4.15
CA LYS A 75 2.08 21.07 -4.45
C LYS A 75 2.86 20.71 -3.19
N GLN A 76 3.01 21.65 -2.25
CA GLN A 76 3.74 21.42 -1.01
C GLN A 76 3.10 20.30 -0.19
N VAL A 77 1.79 20.38 0.04
CA VAL A 77 1.03 19.37 0.79
C VAL A 77 1.08 18.01 0.08
N GLN A 78 1.01 17.98 -1.24
CA GLN A 78 1.14 16.75 -2.00
C GLN A 78 2.53 16.13 -1.82
N LYS A 79 3.60 16.92 -1.90
CA LYS A 79 4.99 16.46 -1.72
C LYS A 79 5.21 15.89 -0.32
N GLU A 80 4.75 16.59 0.71
CA GLU A 80 4.84 16.17 2.11
C GLU A 80 4.14 14.82 2.34
N LEU A 81 2.88 14.71 1.92
CA LEU A 81 2.11 13.49 2.10
C LEU A 81 2.66 12.32 1.26
N VAL A 82 3.18 12.58 0.06
CA VAL A 82 3.85 11.56 -0.76
C VAL A 82 5.10 11.04 -0.06
N ALA A 83 5.94 11.93 0.51
CA ALA A 83 7.13 11.52 1.24
C ALA A 83 6.78 10.64 2.45
N LEU A 84 5.74 10.99 3.21
CA LEU A 84 5.26 10.19 4.35
C LEU A 84 4.73 8.81 3.91
N ILE A 85 3.98 8.75 2.81
CA ILE A 85 3.50 7.48 2.27
C ILE A 85 4.67 6.59 1.82
N ARG A 86 5.67 7.17 1.15
CA ARG A 86 6.89 6.44 0.74
C ARG A 86 7.63 5.89 1.95
N GLY A 87 7.77 6.66 3.03
CA GLY A 87 8.40 6.20 4.27
C GLY A 87 7.75 4.92 4.82
N VAL A 88 6.42 4.79 4.70
CA VAL A 88 5.71 3.56 5.09
C VAL A 88 5.91 2.45 4.07
N LEU A 89 5.68 2.71 2.79
CA LEU A 89 5.63 1.66 1.77
C LEU A 89 7.01 1.12 1.41
N ASP A 90 8.05 1.95 1.47
CA ASP A 90 9.42 1.61 1.10
C ASP A 90 10.33 1.38 2.33
N ALA A 91 9.70 1.15 3.48
CA ALA A 91 10.37 0.72 4.68
C ALA A 91 11.17 -0.57 4.45
N GLN A 92 12.35 -0.65 5.06
CA GLN A 92 13.27 -1.78 5.02
C GLN A 92 13.04 -2.75 6.18
N SER A 93 12.22 -2.37 7.16
CA SER A 93 11.81 -3.21 8.27
C SER A 93 10.39 -2.83 8.73
N TYR A 94 9.75 -3.72 9.49
CA TYR A 94 8.44 -3.42 10.08
C TYR A 94 8.54 -2.23 11.04
N GLU A 95 9.59 -2.16 11.84
CA GLU A 95 9.84 -1.07 12.80
C GLU A 95 9.97 0.28 12.08
N GLN A 96 10.69 0.32 10.96
CA GLN A 96 10.77 1.54 10.13
C GLN A 96 9.40 1.92 9.54
N GLY A 97 8.64 0.91 9.11
CA GLY A 97 7.28 1.10 8.60
C GLY A 97 6.35 1.68 9.67
N GLU A 98 6.40 1.15 10.89
CA GLU A 98 5.60 1.59 12.03
C GLU A 98 5.98 3.01 12.46
N ALA A 99 7.28 3.32 12.54
CA ALA A 99 7.75 4.66 12.84
C ALA A 99 7.25 5.67 11.79
N SER A 100 7.34 5.34 10.51
CA SER A 100 6.81 6.17 9.42
C SER A 100 5.29 6.32 9.48
N LEU A 101 4.58 5.25 9.86
CA LEU A 101 3.13 5.25 10.01
C LEU A 101 2.71 6.14 11.18
N ALA A 102 3.47 6.17 12.27
CA ALA A 102 3.26 7.07 13.40
C ALA A 102 3.43 8.53 12.97
N VAL A 103 4.50 8.89 12.25
CA VAL A 103 4.69 10.26 11.73
C VAL A 103 3.52 10.67 10.82
N LEU A 104 3.06 9.76 9.94
CA LEU A 104 1.90 10.03 9.09
C LEU A 104 0.61 10.24 9.90
N ARG A 105 0.44 9.55 11.03
CA ARG A 105 -0.72 9.70 11.91
C ARG A 105 -0.79 11.10 12.51
N GLU A 106 0.36 11.61 12.98
CA GLU A 106 0.47 12.92 13.63
C GLU A 106 0.39 14.09 12.62
N HIS A 107 0.56 13.82 11.33
CA HIS A 107 0.47 14.85 10.31
C HIS A 107 -0.97 15.44 10.24
N PRO A 108 -1.16 16.78 10.24
CA PRO A 108 -2.50 17.41 10.29
C PRO A 108 -3.47 16.99 9.18
N ARG A 109 -2.93 16.55 8.03
CA ARG A 109 -3.70 16.06 6.87
C ARG A 109 -3.55 14.55 6.62
N GLY A 110 -2.86 13.85 7.51
CA GLY A 110 -2.47 12.45 7.37
C GLY A 110 -3.55 11.45 7.78
N ALA A 111 -4.46 11.80 8.71
CA ALA A 111 -5.39 10.86 9.34
C ALA A 111 -6.14 9.91 8.38
N ARG A 112 -6.67 10.41 7.25
CA ARG A 112 -7.39 9.57 6.26
C ARG A 112 -6.48 8.67 5.43
N ILE A 113 -5.22 9.09 5.24
CA ILE A 113 -4.19 8.33 4.52
C ILE A 113 -3.66 7.26 5.47
N TRP A 114 -3.30 7.66 6.69
CA TRP A 114 -2.94 6.77 7.79
C TRP A 114 -3.95 5.64 7.95
N LYS A 115 -5.25 5.93 8.07
CA LYS A 115 -6.28 4.89 8.25
C LYS A 115 -6.25 3.82 7.15
N LEU A 116 -6.06 4.23 5.88
CA LEU A 116 -5.99 3.28 4.77
C LEU A 116 -4.71 2.46 4.82
N LEU A 117 -3.56 3.12 5.06
CA LEU A 117 -2.28 2.41 5.14
C LEU A 117 -2.24 1.46 6.33
N ASN A 118 -2.72 1.88 7.51
CA ASN A 118 -2.80 1.05 8.71
C ASN A 118 -3.63 -0.23 8.47
N GLN A 119 -4.74 -0.12 7.75
CA GLN A 119 -5.58 -1.27 7.38
C GLN A 119 -4.91 -2.23 6.39
N GLN A 120 -3.86 -1.79 5.71
CA GLN A 120 -3.15 -2.56 4.69
C GLN A 120 -1.69 -2.77 5.07
N PHE A 121 -1.29 -2.43 6.30
CA PHE A 121 0.11 -2.29 6.70
C PHE A 121 0.84 -3.62 6.59
N ASP A 122 0.31 -4.64 7.27
CA ASP A 122 0.87 -5.99 7.20
C ASP A 122 0.92 -6.48 5.76
N ALA A 123 -0.20 -6.38 5.04
CA ALA A 123 -0.28 -6.79 3.66
C ALA A 123 0.69 -6.02 2.74
N ALA A 124 1.03 -4.76 3.04
CA ALA A 124 1.98 -3.97 2.27
C ALA A 124 3.43 -4.36 2.56
N LEU A 125 3.72 -4.94 3.72
CA LEU A 125 5.07 -5.24 4.20
C LEU A 125 5.39 -6.74 4.35
N VAL A 126 4.47 -7.64 3.96
CA VAL A 126 4.68 -9.10 3.98
C VAL A 126 6.01 -9.53 3.35
N HIS A 127 6.45 -8.84 2.28
CA HIS A 127 7.72 -9.11 1.61
C HIS A 127 8.97 -8.92 2.50
N LEU A 128 8.86 -8.21 3.63
CA LEU A 128 9.95 -8.02 4.59
C LEU A 128 10.14 -9.23 5.52
N MET A 129 9.20 -10.18 5.55
CA MET A 129 9.38 -11.40 6.33
C MET A 129 10.43 -12.30 5.65
N ASP A 130 11.37 -12.86 6.41
CA ASP A 130 12.45 -13.69 5.87
C ASP A 130 11.97 -14.86 4.99
N ARG A 131 10.87 -15.51 5.41
CA ARG A 131 10.24 -16.62 4.68
C ARG A 131 9.66 -16.23 3.30
N HIS A 132 9.53 -14.92 3.04
CA HIS A 132 9.01 -14.35 1.79
C HIS A 132 10.08 -13.66 0.97
N ARG A 133 11.36 -13.94 1.24
CA ARG A 133 12.48 -13.46 0.43
C ARG A 133 12.24 -13.81 -1.05
N GLY A 134 12.32 -12.79 -1.92
CA GLY A 134 12.06 -12.94 -3.35
C GLY A 134 10.60 -12.68 -3.76
N LEU A 135 9.68 -12.44 -2.80
CA LEU A 135 8.32 -12.03 -3.11
C LEU A 135 8.34 -10.69 -3.85
N THR A 136 7.86 -10.71 -5.10
CA THR A 136 7.90 -9.52 -5.96
C THR A 136 6.94 -8.44 -5.47
N ARG A 137 7.47 -7.22 -5.30
CA ARG A 137 6.68 -6.00 -5.14
C ARG A 137 6.46 -5.36 -6.50
N VAL A 138 5.20 -5.21 -6.89
CA VAL A 138 4.84 -4.39 -8.07
C VAL A 138 4.66 -2.94 -7.58
N THR A 139 5.70 -2.13 -7.75
CA THR A 139 5.69 -0.69 -7.50
C THR A 139 5.56 0.07 -8.82
N PRO A 140 5.03 1.29 -8.83
CA PRO A 140 5.08 2.11 -10.04
C PRO A 140 6.53 2.58 -10.29
N GLU A 141 6.92 2.62 -11.56
CA GLU A 141 8.14 3.30 -12.02
C GLU A 141 7.85 4.81 -12.04
N TRP A 142 8.29 5.55 -11.03
CA TRP A 142 8.26 7.03 -11.06
C TRP A 142 9.53 7.64 -10.50
#